data_AF-A0A8X6RDV2-F1
#
_entry.id   AF-A0A8X6RDV2-F1
#
_cell.length_a   1.000
_cell.length_b   1.000
_cell.length_c   1.000
_cell.angle_alpha   90.00
_cell.angle_beta   90.00
_cell.angle_gamma   90.00
#
_symmetry.space_group_name_H-M   'P 1'
#
loop_
_entity.id
_entity.type
_entity.pdbx_description
1 polymer ?
#
loop_
_entity_poly.entity_id
_entity_poly.type
_entity_poly.pdbx_seq_one_letter_code
_entity_poly.pdbx_strand_id
1 'polypeptide(L)'
;MAYLGKGRREDLFVLATELNLKFDKSMTIATLKDLIISSEDYDEELTKNIHSTIVEDRKAREENLRIEEQKEKLRIEEREEKLRFEQLRLDEQKRKDEFELEKLRIQTQSKLGADTSKESDTKFLVKEVSKFIHRFDLKEDISLYLKLFERQAQRLNIDQENWVSHLLGLLPTEVSHIIAREPDDKANSYEHVKDLLLKRFKLTPEKFRQLFVTHQKASERTWIDFYHELNTYFNGWIDGLKIDTFNKLSDLIITDQLKRKTPFEFKEYYLDEWANMNSPVQLAEKLEEFEDFKKDSETKIEWSKCEETRIQIHRKESQI
;
A
#
# COMPACT_ATOMS: atom_id res chain seq x y z
N MET A 1 53.91 -29.67 49.29
CA MET A 1 52.69 -30.55 49.38
C MET A 1 51.47 -30.13 48.53
N ALA A 2 50.98 -28.88 48.53
CA ALA A 2 49.72 -28.50 47.85
C ALA A 2 49.78 -28.38 46.31
N TYR A 3 50.97 -28.44 45.70
CA TYR A 3 51.16 -28.13 44.27
C TYR A 3 50.71 -29.26 43.33
N LEU A 4 50.82 -30.53 43.75
CA LEU A 4 50.30 -31.70 43.01
C LEU A 4 48.75 -31.73 42.95
N GLY A 5 48.08 -30.80 43.66
CA GLY A 5 46.63 -30.59 43.55
C GLY A 5 46.20 -29.78 42.34
N LYS A 6 47.12 -29.11 41.65
CA LYS A 6 46.80 -28.22 40.51
C LYS A 6 46.78 -28.94 39.15
N GLY A 7 47.37 -30.14 39.06
CA GLY A 7 47.38 -30.96 37.85
C GLY A 7 46.28 -32.02 37.81
N ARG A 8 45.93 -32.47 36.59
CA ARG A 8 45.03 -33.59 36.35
C ARG A 8 45.76 -34.93 36.58
N ARG A 9 45.00 -36.03 36.59
CA ARG A 9 45.55 -37.40 36.66
C ARG A 9 46.59 -37.66 35.58
N GLU A 10 46.36 -37.14 34.37
CA GLU A 10 47.28 -37.23 33.23
C GLU A 10 48.60 -36.50 33.50
N ASP A 11 48.55 -35.30 34.08
CA ASP A 11 49.73 -34.51 34.44
C ASP A 11 50.61 -35.25 35.47
N LEU A 12 49.97 -36.02 36.37
CA LEU A 12 50.67 -36.85 37.36
C LEU A 12 51.26 -38.14 36.78
N PHE A 13 50.65 -38.69 35.72
CA PHE A 13 51.22 -39.83 34.99
C PHE A 13 52.47 -39.44 34.20
N VAL A 14 52.43 -38.29 33.53
CA VAL A 14 53.60 -37.75 32.84
C VAL A 14 54.70 -37.46 33.86
N LEU A 15 54.37 -36.84 35.00
CA LEU A 15 55.32 -36.58 36.08
C LEU A 15 55.94 -37.87 36.64
N ALA A 16 55.14 -38.90 36.92
CA ALA A 16 55.65 -40.18 37.40
C ALA A 16 56.53 -40.91 36.36
N THR A 17 56.27 -40.68 35.07
CA THR A 17 57.09 -41.21 33.97
C THR A 17 58.45 -40.50 33.88
N GLU A 18 58.46 -39.16 33.97
CA GLU A 18 59.69 -38.34 33.99
C GLU A 18 60.57 -38.65 35.21
N LEU A 19 59.96 -39.04 36.33
CA LEU A 19 60.66 -39.49 37.54
C LEU A 19 61.04 -40.98 37.51
N ASN A 20 60.86 -41.69 36.39
CA ASN A 20 61.12 -43.13 36.22
C ASN A 20 60.43 -44.04 37.26
N LEU A 21 59.28 -43.63 37.79
CA LEU A 21 58.51 -44.41 38.74
C LEU A 21 57.65 -45.45 38.01
N LYS A 22 57.63 -46.68 38.52
CA LYS A 22 56.70 -47.72 38.05
C LYS A 22 55.33 -47.49 38.67
N PHE A 23 54.36 -47.06 37.86
CA PHE A 23 52.98 -46.91 38.27
C PHE A 23 52.05 -47.69 37.35
N ASP A 24 50.86 -48.03 37.86
CA ASP A 24 49.79 -48.61 37.06
C ASP A 24 48.80 -47.52 36.62
N LYS A 25 48.31 -47.60 35.39
CA LYS A 25 47.33 -46.65 34.83
C LYS A 25 45.99 -46.70 35.56
N SER A 26 45.70 -47.77 36.31
CA SER A 26 44.51 -47.88 37.16
C SER A 26 44.61 -47.08 38.47
N MET A 27 45.82 -46.70 38.91
CA MET A 27 46.06 -46.01 40.19
C MET A 27 45.31 -44.67 40.30
N THR A 28 44.74 -44.43 41.47
CA THR A 28 44.04 -43.18 41.79
C THR A 28 45.01 -42.00 41.94
N ILE A 29 44.50 -40.78 41.82
CA ILE A 29 45.29 -39.55 42.01
C ILE A 29 45.96 -39.53 43.40
N ALA A 30 45.30 -40.02 44.44
CA ALA A 30 45.85 -40.08 45.79
C ALA A 30 47.04 -41.06 45.86
N THR A 31 46.84 -42.30 45.38
CA THR A 31 47.91 -43.32 45.36
C THR A 31 49.11 -42.93 44.49
N LEU A 32 48.91 -42.15 43.42
CA LEU A 32 49.99 -41.63 42.59
C LEU A 32 50.78 -40.52 43.29
N LYS A 33 50.10 -39.63 44.01
CA LYS A 33 50.76 -38.58 44.80
C LYS A 33 51.62 -39.19 45.90
N ASP A 34 51.08 -40.18 46.59
CA ASP A 34 51.79 -40.87 47.66
C ASP A 34 53.02 -41.63 47.11
N LEU A 35 52.91 -42.24 45.93
CA LEU A 35 54.03 -42.91 45.24
C LEU A 35 55.15 -41.95 44.84
N ILE A 36 54.80 -40.75 44.36
CA ILE A 36 55.77 -39.71 43.96
C ILE A 36 56.50 -39.17 45.20
N ILE A 37 55.77 -38.93 46.29
CA ILE A 37 56.32 -38.37 47.54
C ILE A 37 57.16 -39.41 48.29
N SER A 38 56.82 -40.70 48.20
CA SER A 38 57.54 -41.79 48.87
C SER A 38 58.77 -42.29 48.10
N SER A 39 59.14 -41.64 46.99
CA SER A 39 60.35 -41.97 46.22
C SER A 39 61.62 -41.62 47.01
N GLU A 40 62.63 -42.50 46.98
CA GLU A 40 63.91 -42.27 47.66
C GLU A 40 64.65 -41.03 47.12
N ASP A 41 64.43 -40.70 45.83
CA ASP A 41 65.04 -39.57 45.14
C ASP A 41 64.12 -38.33 45.05
N TYR A 42 63.15 -38.19 45.97
CA TYR A 42 62.20 -37.08 45.95
C TYR A 42 62.85 -35.74 46.32
N ASP A 43 62.93 -34.84 45.35
CA ASP A 43 63.24 -33.42 45.53
C ASP A 43 61.98 -32.57 45.29
N GLU A 44 61.54 -31.83 46.30
CA GLU A 44 60.31 -31.03 46.23
C GLU A 44 60.40 -29.90 45.20
N GLU A 45 61.56 -29.24 45.03
CA GLU A 45 61.73 -28.10 44.12
C GLU A 45 61.84 -28.58 42.67
N LEU A 46 62.63 -29.62 42.43
CA LEU A 46 62.75 -30.25 41.11
C LEU A 46 61.41 -30.86 40.65
N THR A 47 60.74 -31.62 41.52
CA THR A 47 59.44 -32.23 41.21
C THR A 47 58.36 -31.18 40.95
N LYS A 48 58.38 -30.07 41.71
CA LYS A 48 57.44 -28.95 41.51
C LYS A 48 57.69 -28.21 40.20
N ASN A 49 58.94 -28.02 39.80
CA ASN A 49 59.30 -27.40 38.53
C ASN A 49 58.85 -28.28 37.35
N ILE A 50 59.16 -29.58 37.39
CA ILE A 50 58.71 -30.54 36.35
C ILE A 50 57.19 -30.57 36.27
N HIS A 51 56.49 -30.66 37.41
CA HIS A 51 55.03 -30.64 37.43
C HIS A 51 54.45 -29.33 36.88
N SER A 52 55.06 -28.19 37.19
CA SER A 52 54.61 -26.88 36.69
C SER A 52 54.78 -26.79 35.17
N THR A 53 55.93 -27.22 34.64
CA THR A 53 56.18 -27.28 33.19
C THR A 53 55.17 -28.19 32.48
N ILE A 54 54.85 -29.37 33.03
CA ILE A 54 53.86 -30.29 32.45
C ILE A 54 52.47 -29.64 32.40
N VAL A 55 52.07 -28.99 33.50
CA VAL A 55 50.76 -28.33 33.59
C VAL A 55 50.68 -27.13 32.64
N GLU A 56 51.77 -26.37 32.50
CA GLU A 56 51.88 -25.24 31.57
C GLU A 56 51.82 -25.71 30.11
N ASP A 57 52.57 -26.75 29.75
CA ASP A 57 52.59 -27.31 28.40
C ASP A 57 51.23 -27.89 28.01
N ARG A 58 50.52 -28.57 28.93
CA ARG A 58 49.14 -29.01 28.68
C ARG A 58 48.21 -27.82 28.43
N LYS A 59 48.29 -26.77 29.24
CA LYS A 59 47.45 -25.57 29.06
C LYS A 59 47.76 -24.87 27.74
N ALA A 60 49.03 -24.76 27.36
CA ALA A 60 49.45 -24.20 26.08
C ALA A 60 48.92 -25.02 24.90
N ARG A 61 48.94 -26.36 24.97
CA ARG A 61 48.33 -27.23 23.95
C ARG A 61 46.82 -27.05 23.86
N GLU A 62 46.12 -26.98 24.99
CA GLU A 62 44.66 -26.72 25.02
C GLU A 62 44.31 -25.35 24.44
N GLU A 63 45.10 -24.32 24.73
CA GLU A 63 44.93 -22.97 24.19
C GLU A 63 45.21 -22.93 22.68
N ASN A 64 46.30 -23.54 22.23
CA ASN A 64 46.63 -23.65 20.81
C ASN A 64 45.54 -24.38 20.02
N LEU A 65 44.96 -25.45 20.58
CA LEU A 65 43.85 -26.16 19.95
C LEU A 65 42.62 -25.26 19.80
N ARG A 66 42.29 -24.47 20.83
CA ARG A 66 41.17 -23.50 20.76
C ARG A 66 41.41 -22.42 19.72
N ILE A 67 42.64 -21.91 19.63
CA ILE A 67 43.01 -20.92 18.62
C ILE A 67 42.90 -21.51 17.22
N GLU A 68 43.34 -22.75 17.01
CA GLU A 68 43.26 -23.43 15.71
C GLU A 68 41.80 -23.69 15.31
N GLU A 69 40.96 -24.16 16.24
CA GLU A 69 39.53 -24.32 16.01
C GLU A 69 38.83 -22.99 15.66
N GLN A 70 39.20 -21.90 16.32
CA GLN A 70 38.67 -20.56 16.02
C GLN A 70 39.12 -20.08 14.63
N LYS A 71 40.39 -20.28 14.27
CA LYS A 71 40.91 -19.96 12.94
C LYS A 71 40.22 -20.78 11.85
N GLU A 72 39.99 -22.06 12.09
CA GLU A 72 39.30 -22.92 11.13
C GLU A 72 37.85 -22.47 10.92
N LYS A 73 37.12 -22.12 11.99
CA LYS A 73 35.78 -21.54 11.90
C LYS A 73 35.75 -20.26 11.07
N LEU A 74 36.67 -19.32 11.32
CA LEU A 74 36.77 -18.08 10.54
C LEU A 74 37.06 -18.35 9.05
N ARG A 75 37.91 -19.34 8.75
CA ARG A 75 38.20 -19.73 7.35
C ARG A 75 37.00 -20.35 6.65
N ILE A 76 36.15 -21.07 7.38
CA ILE A 76 34.91 -21.63 6.84
C ILE A 76 33.91 -20.49 6.56
N GLU A 77 33.72 -19.58 7.52
CA GLU A 77 32.84 -18.43 7.38
C GLU A 77 33.25 -17.52 6.20
N GLU A 78 34.55 -17.22 6.06
CA GLU A 78 35.06 -16.43 4.92
C GLU A 78 34.81 -17.13 3.57
N ARG A 79 34.88 -18.47 3.51
CA ARG A 79 34.56 -19.22 2.29
C ARG A 79 33.06 -19.18 1.98
N GLU A 80 32.21 -19.30 3.00
CA GLU A 80 30.77 -19.21 2.84
C GLU A 80 30.34 -17.81 2.37
N GLU A 81 30.92 -16.75 2.92
CA GLU A 81 30.67 -15.39 2.45
C GLU A 81 31.11 -15.18 1.00
N LYS A 82 32.29 -15.70 0.62
CA LYS A 82 32.76 -15.64 -0.79
C LYS A 82 31.80 -16.35 -1.74
N LEU A 83 31.32 -17.53 -1.37
CA LEU A 83 30.34 -18.27 -2.18
C LEU A 83 29.01 -17.53 -2.28
N ARG A 84 28.52 -16.94 -1.19
CA ARG A 84 27.30 -16.11 -1.20
C ARG A 84 27.46 -14.89 -2.12
N PHE A 85 28.60 -14.23 -2.05
CA PHE A 85 28.88 -13.06 -2.89
C PHE A 85 28.98 -13.45 -4.38
N GLU A 86 29.63 -14.56 -4.70
CA GLU A 86 29.73 -15.08 -6.07
C GLU A 86 28.37 -15.49 -6.63
N GLN A 87 27.52 -16.15 -5.82
CA GLN A 87 26.13 -16.46 -6.19
C GLN A 87 25.34 -15.20 -6.50
N LEU A 88 25.43 -14.17 -5.65
CA LEU A 88 24.74 -12.90 -5.87
C LEU A 88 25.18 -12.25 -7.19
N ARG A 89 26.48 -12.30 -7.50
CA ARG A 89 27.04 -11.76 -8.75
C ARG A 89 26.55 -12.53 -9.97
N LEU A 90 26.46 -13.86 -9.87
CA LEU A 90 25.94 -14.70 -10.94
C LEU A 90 24.44 -14.44 -11.18
N ASP A 91 23.64 -14.32 -10.13
CA ASP A 91 22.22 -14.01 -10.24
C ASP A 91 21.97 -12.60 -10.79
N GLU A 92 22.80 -11.62 -10.43
CA GLU A 92 22.74 -10.29 -11.04
C GLU A 92 23.07 -10.36 -12.55
N GLN A 93 24.10 -11.13 -12.93
CA GLN A 93 24.45 -11.32 -14.33
C GLN A 93 23.32 -12.03 -15.10
N LYS A 94 22.74 -13.10 -14.53
CA LYS A 94 21.59 -13.78 -15.12
C LYS A 94 20.40 -12.85 -15.34
N ARG A 95 20.08 -12.00 -14.36
CA ARG A 95 19.00 -11.01 -14.51
C ARG A 95 19.30 -10.00 -15.62
N LYS A 96 20.57 -9.60 -15.79
CA LYS A 96 20.99 -8.73 -16.90
C LYS A 96 20.84 -9.44 -18.24
N ASP A 97 21.33 -10.68 -18.34
CA ASP A 97 21.25 -11.48 -19.55
C ASP A 97 19.78 -11.78 -19.93
N GLU A 98 18.92 -12.10 -18.96
CA GLU A 98 17.47 -12.27 -19.14
C GLU A 98 16.82 -10.98 -19.65
N PHE A 99 17.17 -9.83 -19.07
CA PHE A 99 16.66 -8.55 -19.52
C PHE A 99 17.10 -8.20 -20.95
N GLU A 100 18.36 -8.48 -21.31
CA GLU A 100 18.86 -8.30 -22.68
C GLU A 100 18.16 -9.24 -23.67
N LEU A 101 17.94 -10.50 -23.28
CA LEU A 101 17.24 -11.48 -24.11
C LEU A 101 15.78 -11.08 -24.37
N GLU A 102 15.08 -10.59 -23.34
CA GLU A 102 13.71 -10.12 -23.46
C GLU A 102 13.63 -8.86 -24.36
N LYS A 103 14.61 -7.94 -24.23
CA LYS A 103 14.71 -6.78 -25.12
C LYS A 103 14.91 -7.19 -26.58
N LEU A 104 15.77 -8.19 -26.84
CA LEU A 104 16.03 -8.71 -28.19
C LEU A 104 14.80 -9.45 -28.76
N ARG A 105 14.05 -10.16 -27.91
CA ARG A 105 12.79 -10.83 -28.28
C ARG A 105 11.73 -9.82 -28.72
N ILE A 106 11.52 -8.76 -27.93
CA ILE A 106 10.58 -7.67 -28.26
C ILE A 106 11.02 -6.99 -29.57
N GLN A 107 12.31 -6.73 -29.75
CA GLN A 107 12.83 -6.14 -30.98
C GLN A 107 12.62 -7.04 -32.21
N THR A 108 12.71 -8.36 -32.05
CA THR A 108 12.50 -9.34 -33.14
C THR A 108 11.01 -9.52 -33.47
N GLN A 109 10.13 -9.55 -32.45
CA GLN A 109 8.68 -9.55 -32.66
C GLN A 109 8.19 -8.27 -33.34
N SER A 110 8.75 -7.10 -32.96
CA SER A 110 8.40 -5.82 -33.61
C SER A 110 8.79 -5.76 -35.09
N LYS A 111 9.83 -6.51 -35.52
CA LYS A 111 10.26 -6.60 -36.92
C LYS A 111 9.47 -7.61 -37.76
N LEU A 112 8.78 -8.58 -37.14
CA LEU A 112 8.04 -9.64 -37.84
C LEU A 112 6.52 -9.41 -37.90
N GLY A 113 5.99 -8.42 -37.17
CA GLY A 113 4.54 -8.18 -37.01
C GLY A 113 3.96 -7.01 -37.81
N ALA A 114 4.56 -6.63 -38.94
CA ALA A 114 4.07 -5.53 -39.78
C ALA A 114 3.20 -6.02 -40.95
N ASP A 115 2.18 -6.83 -40.69
CA ASP A 115 0.95 -6.85 -41.50
C ASP A 115 -0.12 -7.73 -40.84
N THR A 116 -1.36 -7.23 -40.76
CA THR A 116 -2.59 -7.92 -40.30
C THR A 116 -2.84 -8.06 -38.77
N SER A 117 -3.34 -7.03 -38.07
CA SER A 117 -4.02 -7.22 -36.75
C SER A 117 -4.67 -5.98 -36.09
N LYS A 118 -5.05 -4.93 -36.84
CA LYS A 118 -5.63 -3.71 -36.21
C LYS A 118 -6.89 -3.92 -35.36
N GLU A 119 -7.62 -5.02 -35.51
CA GLU A 119 -8.83 -5.32 -34.71
C GLU A 119 -8.62 -6.27 -33.51
N SER A 120 -7.57 -7.10 -33.50
CA SER A 120 -7.26 -7.97 -32.35
C SER A 120 -6.44 -7.25 -31.27
N ASP A 121 -5.61 -6.30 -31.68
CA ASP A 121 -4.74 -5.54 -30.77
C ASP A 121 -5.54 -4.60 -29.85
N THR A 122 -6.61 -3.98 -30.35
CA THR A 122 -7.45 -3.08 -29.54
C THR A 122 -8.13 -3.82 -28.37
N LYS A 123 -8.65 -5.03 -28.60
CA LYS A 123 -9.26 -5.85 -27.53
C LYS A 123 -8.24 -6.40 -26.53
N PHE A 124 -7.03 -6.75 -26.98
CA PHE A 124 -5.97 -7.23 -26.09
C PHE A 124 -5.43 -6.10 -25.20
N LEU A 125 -5.17 -4.93 -25.79
CA LEU A 125 -4.66 -3.75 -25.06
C LEU A 125 -5.68 -3.23 -24.03
N VAL A 126 -6.99 -3.24 -24.31
CA VAL A 126 -8.01 -2.83 -23.32
C VAL A 126 -8.00 -3.77 -22.10
N LYS A 127 -7.77 -5.07 -22.32
CA LYS A 127 -7.71 -6.08 -21.26
C LYS A 127 -6.42 -6.01 -20.45
N GLU A 128 -5.31 -5.63 -21.08
CA GLU A 128 -4.02 -5.38 -20.44
C GLU A 128 -4.09 -4.12 -19.55
N VAL A 129 -4.61 -3.01 -20.09
CA VAL A 129 -4.71 -1.74 -19.36
C VAL A 129 -5.65 -1.85 -18.17
N SER A 130 -6.79 -2.55 -18.30
CA SER A 130 -7.70 -2.80 -17.17
C SER A 130 -7.12 -3.68 -16.07
N LYS A 131 -6.02 -4.43 -16.31
CA LYS A 131 -5.30 -5.15 -15.25
C LYS A 131 -4.33 -4.25 -14.49
N PHE A 132 -3.81 -3.20 -15.14
CA PHE A 132 -2.81 -2.30 -14.56
C PHE A 132 -3.41 -1.00 -14.01
N ILE A 133 -4.59 -0.59 -14.49
CA ILE A 133 -5.29 0.61 -14.06
C ILE A 133 -6.59 0.21 -13.37
N HIS A 134 -6.76 0.66 -12.13
CA HIS A 134 -8.00 0.49 -11.39
C HIS A 134 -9.11 1.31 -12.05
N ARG A 135 -10.35 0.81 -11.99
CA ARG A 135 -11.50 1.56 -12.47
C ARG A 135 -11.61 2.87 -11.69
N PHE A 136 -11.90 3.96 -12.39
CA PHE A 136 -12.04 5.26 -11.75
C PHE A 136 -13.18 5.20 -10.74
N ASP A 137 -12.88 5.44 -9.47
CA ASP A 137 -13.90 5.68 -8.45
C ASP A 137 -14.23 7.17 -8.46
N LEU A 138 -15.51 7.49 -8.39
CA LEU A 138 -16.00 8.85 -8.20
C LEU A 138 -15.45 9.48 -6.90
N LYS A 139 -14.87 8.70 -5.99
CA LYS A 139 -14.17 9.21 -4.80
C LYS A 139 -12.75 9.72 -5.03
N GLU A 140 -12.12 9.38 -6.16
CA GLU A 140 -10.75 9.78 -6.46
C GLU A 140 -10.67 11.16 -7.15
N ASP A 141 -9.51 11.82 -6.99
CA ASP A 141 -9.18 13.04 -7.75
C ASP A 141 -8.94 12.66 -9.21
N ILE A 142 -9.83 13.12 -10.10
CA ILE A 142 -9.75 12.86 -11.53
C ILE A 142 -8.43 13.38 -12.12
N SER A 143 -7.86 14.43 -11.55
CA SER A 143 -6.63 15.05 -12.04
C SER A 143 -5.43 14.14 -11.77
N LEU A 144 -5.43 13.50 -10.59
CA LEU A 144 -4.44 12.50 -10.22
C LEU A 144 -4.66 11.20 -10.98
N TYR A 145 -5.91 10.78 -11.14
CA TYR A 145 -6.28 9.61 -11.93
C TYR A 145 -5.84 9.74 -13.39
N LEU A 146 -6.14 10.88 -14.03
CA LEU A 146 -5.73 11.17 -15.41
C LEU A 146 -4.20 11.18 -15.52
N LYS A 147 -3.47 11.80 -14.58
CA LYS A 147 -1.99 11.75 -14.57
C LYS A 147 -1.44 10.33 -14.42
N LEU A 148 -2.06 9.50 -13.57
CA LEU A 148 -1.69 8.10 -13.42
C LEU A 148 -1.96 7.35 -14.72
N PHE A 149 -3.14 7.55 -15.33
CA PHE A 149 -3.51 6.97 -16.61
C PHE A 149 -2.52 7.36 -17.72
N GLU A 150 -2.16 8.65 -17.85
CA GLU A 150 -1.18 9.15 -18.83
C GLU A 150 0.16 8.44 -18.66
N ARG A 151 0.67 8.35 -17.43
CA ARG A 151 1.95 7.71 -17.14
C ARG A 151 1.92 6.21 -17.45
N GLN A 152 0.78 5.56 -17.25
CA GLN A 152 0.59 4.14 -17.56
C GLN A 152 0.44 3.90 -19.06
N ALA A 153 -0.34 4.72 -19.75
CA ALA A 153 -0.52 4.65 -21.20
C ALA A 153 0.80 4.94 -21.94
N GLN A 154 1.61 5.87 -21.43
CA GLN A 154 2.98 6.11 -21.90
C GLN A 154 3.91 4.91 -21.63
N ARG A 155 3.83 4.30 -20.43
CA ARG A 155 4.64 3.11 -20.10
C ARG A 155 4.30 1.90 -20.97
N LEU A 156 3.03 1.78 -21.37
CA LEU A 156 2.52 0.72 -22.24
C LEU A 156 2.63 1.08 -23.74
N ASN A 157 3.19 2.25 -24.08
CA ASN A 157 3.37 2.75 -25.45
C ASN A 157 2.08 2.71 -26.30
N ILE A 158 0.95 3.09 -25.70
CA ILE A 158 -0.35 3.11 -26.36
C ILE A 158 -0.46 4.36 -27.22
N ASP A 159 -0.92 4.24 -28.46
CA ASP A 159 -1.20 5.38 -29.33
C ASP A 159 -2.32 6.26 -28.77
N GLN A 160 -2.16 7.58 -28.88
CA GLN A 160 -3.12 8.57 -28.34
C GLN A 160 -4.54 8.39 -28.88
N GLU A 161 -4.69 7.85 -30.10
CA GLU A 161 -5.98 7.51 -30.72
C GLU A 161 -6.75 6.46 -29.91
N ASN A 162 -6.04 5.57 -29.21
CA ASN A 162 -6.65 4.52 -28.39
C ASN A 162 -6.84 4.94 -26.92
N TRP A 163 -6.24 6.06 -26.48
CA TRP A 163 -6.32 6.49 -25.07
C TRP A 163 -7.75 6.73 -24.62
N VAL A 164 -8.57 7.37 -25.46
CA VAL A 164 -9.99 7.61 -25.15
C VAL A 164 -10.74 6.28 -25.02
N SER A 165 -10.54 5.35 -25.95
CA SER A 165 -11.18 4.02 -25.93
C SER A 165 -10.83 3.24 -24.67
N HIS A 166 -9.57 3.29 -24.24
CA HIS A 166 -9.14 2.69 -22.97
C HIS A 166 -9.72 3.42 -21.76
N LEU A 167 -9.77 4.75 -21.80
CA LEU A 167 -10.34 5.56 -20.72
C LEU A 167 -11.85 5.28 -20.55
N LEU A 168 -12.62 5.18 -21.63
CA LEU A 168 -14.04 4.83 -21.62
C LEU A 168 -14.31 3.45 -20.97
N GLY A 169 -13.40 2.49 -21.13
CA GLY A 169 -13.50 1.18 -20.48
C GLY A 169 -13.17 1.18 -18.99
N LEU A 170 -12.50 2.21 -18.48
CA LEU A 170 -12.08 2.35 -17.08
C LEU A 170 -12.96 3.30 -16.27
N LEU A 171 -13.72 4.15 -16.95
CA LEU A 171 -14.61 5.13 -16.36
C LEU A 171 -15.99 4.52 -16.03
N PRO A 172 -16.61 4.93 -14.91
CA PRO A 172 -18.02 4.64 -14.61
C PRO A 172 -18.96 5.17 -15.69
N THR A 173 -20.13 4.52 -15.80
CA THR A 173 -21.17 4.84 -16.78
C THR A 173 -21.59 6.31 -16.77
N GLU A 174 -21.60 6.94 -15.60
CA GLU A 174 -21.94 8.35 -15.40
C GLU A 174 -20.97 9.29 -16.13
N VAL A 175 -19.68 8.94 -16.13
CA VAL A 175 -18.63 9.72 -16.80
C VAL A 175 -18.65 9.45 -18.29
N SER A 176 -18.85 8.19 -18.68
CA SER A 176 -18.95 7.78 -20.08
C SER A 176 -20.16 8.43 -20.79
N HIS A 177 -21.28 8.64 -20.09
CA HIS A 177 -22.44 9.38 -20.63
C HIS A 177 -22.14 10.86 -20.90
N ILE A 178 -21.22 11.48 -20.16
CA ILE A 178 -20.82 12.87 -20.39
C ILE A 178 -19.98 12.96 -21.67
N ILE A 179 -19.09 11.97 -21.89
CA ILE A 179 -18.27 11.89 -23.11
C ILE A 179 -19.15 11.56 -24.33
N ALA A 180 -20.15 10.70 -24.18
CA ALA A 180 -21.08 10.33 -25.26
C ALA A 180 -22.03 11.46 -25.71
N ARG A 181 -22.14 12.55 -24.94
CA ARG A 181 -22.93 13.74 -25.31
C ARG A 181 -22.13 14.74 -26.17
N GLU A 182 -20.81 14.59 -26.26
CA GLU A 182 -19.96 15.40 -27.11
C GLU A 182 -19.88 14.79 -28.52
N PRO A 183 -19.65 15.59 -29.58
CA PRO A 183 -19.55 15.10 -30.94
C PRO A 183 -18.32 14.20 -31.13
N ASP A 184 -18.44 13.17 -31.98
CA ASP A 184 -17.44 12.10 -32.18
C ASP A 184 -16.02 12.62 -32.49
N ASP A 185 -15.92 13.71 -33.28
CA ASP A 185 -14.64 14.37 -33.62
C ASP A 185 -13.89 14.91 -32.38
N LYS A 186 -14.62 15.29 -31.34
CA LYS A 186 -14.07 15.80 -30.07
C LYS A 186 -13.98 14.73 -29.01
N ALA A 187 -14.85 13.72 -29.05
CA ALA A 187 -14.80 12.56 -28.18
C ALA A 187 -13.53 11.73 -28.41
N ASN A 188 -13.04 11.64 -29.65
CA ASN A 188 -11.80 10.91 -29.97
C ASN A 188 -10.50 11.66 -29.63
N SER A 189 -10.58 12.95 -29.28
CA SER A 189 -9.41 13.72 -28.86
C SER A 189 -9.18 13.58 -27.36
N TYR A 190 -8.08 12.92 -26.98
CA TYR A 190 -7.71 12.79 -25.57
C TYR A 190 -7.54 14.14 -24.86
N GLU A 191 -6.97 15.15 -25.50
CA GLU A 191 -6.82 16.48 -24.90
C GLU A 191 -8.18 17.13 -24.60
N HIS A 192 -9.14 16.98 -25.50
CA HIS A 192 -10.48 17.50 -25.30
C HIS A 192 -11.21 16.75 -24.19
N VAL A 193 -11.14 15.41 -24.17
CA VAL A 193 -11.73 14.57 -23.12
C VAL A 193 -11.07 14.86 -21.77
N LYS A 194 -9.75 15.00 -21.73
CA LYS A 194 -8.99 15.40 -20.54
C LYS A 194 -9.47 16.75 -20.04
N ASP A 195 -9.59 17.76 -20.90
CA ASP A 195 -10.08 19.08 -20.50
C ASP A 195 -11.56 19.08 -20.08
N LEU A 196 -12.39 18.28 -20.74
CA LEU A 196 -13.80 18.11 -20.40
C LEU A 196 -13.96 17.45 -19.03
N LEU A 197 -13.20 16.38 -18.79
CA LEU A 197 -13.14 15.70 -17.51
C LEU A 197 -12.55 16.62 -16.44
N LEU A 198 -11.46 17.32 -16.71
CA LEU A 198 -10.91 18.31 -15.78
C LEU A 198 -11.85 19.49 -15.55
N LYS A 199 -12.69 19.92 -16.51
CA LYS A 199 -13.66 21.00 -16.31
C LYS A 199 -14.89 20.55 -15.52
N ARG A 200 -15.39 19.33 -15.78
CA ARG A 200 -16.58 18.76 -15.14
C ARG A 200 -16.30 18.13 -13.77
N PHE A 201 -15.11 17.54 -13.61
CA PHE A 201 -14.64 16.88 -12.40
C PHE A 201 -13.46 17.58 -11.74
N LYS A 202 -13.11 18.81 -12.16
CA LYS A 202 -12.45 19.78 -11.26
C LYS A 202 -13.19 19.66 -9.95
N LEU A 203 -12.50 19.23 -8.90
CA LEU A 203 -13.08 18.89 -7.60
C LEU A 203 -13.94 20.06 -7.11
N THR A 204 -15.21 20.05 -7.52
CA THR A 204 -16.15 21.09 -7.15
C THR A 204 -16.26 20.98 -5.64
N PRO A 205 -16.38 22.10 -4.92
CA PRO A 205 -16.82 22.13 -3.54
C PRO A 205 -17.85 21.06 -3.17
N GLU A 206 -18.82 20.85 -4.06
CA GLU A 206 -19.87 19.83 -4.00
C GLU A 206 -19.35 18.39 -3.85
N LYS A 207 -18.23 18.05 -4.51
CA LYS A 207 -17.62 16.71 -4.49
C LYS A 207 -16.81 16.50 -3.21
N PHE A 208 -16.07 17.52 -2.75
CA PHE A 208 -15.42 17.49 -1.44
C PHE A 208 -16.43 17.38 -0.30
N ARG A 209 -17.57 18.09 -0.40
CA ARG A 209 -18.73 17.93 0.48
C ARG A 209 -19.23 16.49 0.47
N GLN A 210 -19.52 15.93 -0.71
CA GLN A 210 -19.98 14.54 -0.81
C GLN A 210 -18.98 13.55 -0.20
N LEU A 211 -17.68 13.73 -0.43
CA LEU A 211 -16.65 12.92 0.19
C LEU A 211 -16.66 13.08 1.71
N PHE A 212 -16.67 14.30 2.23
CA PHE A 212 -16.78 14.56 3.67
C PHE A 212 -18.00 13.89 4.32
N VAL A 213 -19.15 13.87 3.64
CA VAL A 213 -20.40 13.28 4.14
C VAL A 213 -20.44 11.77 4.04
N THR A 214 -19.92 11.20 2.95
CA THR A 214 -19.99 9.76 2.66
C THR A 214 -18.74 8.99 3.11
N HIS A 215 -17.69 9.70 3.54
CA HIS A 215 -16.46 9.09 4.01
C HIS A 215 -16.71 8.35 5.32
N GLN A 216 -16.47 7.05 5.28
CA GLN A 216 -16.54 6.15 6.43
C GLN A 216 -15.16 5.56 6.66
N LYS A 217 -14.87 5.27 7.93
CA LYS A 217 -13.60 4.66 8.28
C LYS A 217 -13.47 3.30 7.60
N ALA A 218 -12.44 3.15 6.77
CA ALA A 218 -12.03 1.84 6.28
C ALA A 218 -11.42 1.02 7.43
N SER A 219 -11.82 -0.25 7.56
CA SER A 219 -11.39 -1.16 8.64
C SER A 219 -9.87 -1.35 8.73
N GLU A 220 -9.15 -1.07 7.64
CA GLU A 220 -7.70 -1.24 7.50
C GLU A 220 -6.88 0.02 7.84
N ARG A 221 -7.51 1.19 8.05
CA ARG A 221 -6.81 2.47 8.28
C ARG A 221 -6.79 2.90 9.75
N THR A 222 -5.74 3.61 10.14
CA THR A 222 -5.66 4.20 11.48
C THR A 222 -6.62 5.39 11.60
N TRP A 223 -7.08 5.68 12.83
CA TRP A 223 -7.96 6.82 13.08
C TRP A 223 -7.29 8.18 12.79
N ILE A 224 -5.95 8.23 12.85
CA ILE A 224 -5.16 9.43 12.53
C ILE A 224 -5.22 9.69 11.02
N ASP A 225 -5.06 8.67 10.19
CA ASP A 225 -5.18 8.80 8.73
C ASP A 225 -6.59 9.25 8.33
N PHE A 226 -7.63 8.70 8.97
CA PHE A 226 -9.02 9.10 8.75
C PHE A 226 -9.27 10.58 9.11
N TYR A 227 -8.68 11.07 10.21
CA TYR A 227 -8.75 12.49 10.57
C TYR A 227 -8.07 13.38 9.52
N HIS A 228 -6.88 13.01 9.05
CA HIS A 228 -6.16 13.76 8.03
C HIS A 228 -6.92 13.80 6.70
N GLU A 229 -7.57 12.71 6.32
CA GLU A 229 -8.42 12.64 5.13
C GLU A 229 -9.66 13.52 5.26
N LEU A 230 -10.37 13.45 6.39
CA LEU A 230 -11.50 14.34 6.67
C LEU A 230 -11.09 15.82 6.64
N ASN A 231 -9.95 16.16 7.25
CA ASN A 231 -9.44 17.52 7.26
C ASN A 231 -9.08 17.98 5.84
N THR A 232 -8.52 17.09 5.01
CA THR A 232 -8.20 17.37 3.60
C THR A 232 -9.46 17.63 2.79
N TYR A 233 -10.51 16.82 2.97
CA TYR A 233 -11.79 17.03 2.28
C TYR A 233 -12.48 18.31 2.72
N PHE A 234 -12.47 18.61 4.02
CA PHE A 234 -13.06 19.82 4.57
C PHE A 234 -12.35 21.09 4.07
N ASN A 235 -11.01 21.11 4.11
CA ASN A 235 -10.24 22.24 3.59
C ASN A 235 -10.41 22.39 2.08
N GLY A 236 -10.40 21.29 1.32
CA GLY A 236 -10.69 21.31 -0.11
C GLY A 236 -12.09 21.86 -0.44
N TRP A 237 -13.08 21.61 0.42
CA TRP A 237 -14.43 22.16 0.29
C TRP A 237 -14.46 23.68 0.51
N ILE A 238 -13.81 24.15 1.57
CA ILE A 238 -13.72 25.58 1.93
C ILE A 238 -12.91 26.37 0.89
N ASP A 239 -11.76 25.84 0.49
CA ASP A 239 -10.85 26.46 -0.46
C ASP A 239 -11.51 26.59 -1.84
N GLY A 240 -12.27 25.57 -2.24
CA GLY A 240 -13.02 25.59 -3.50
C GLY A 240 -14.14 26.64 -3.54
N LEU A 241 -14.70 27.03 -2.39
CA LEU A 241 -15.71 28.09 -2.28
C LEU A 241 -15.11 29.46 -1.93
N LYS A 242 -13.78 29.53 -1.73
CA LYS A 242 -13.07 30.75 -1.31
C LYS A 242 -13.72 31.40 -0.09
N ILE A 243 -14.10 30.57 0.89
CA ILE A 243 -14.71 31.06 2.12
C ILE A 243 -13.60 31.58 3.04
N ASP A 244 -13.54 32.89 3.19
CA ASP A 244 -12.55 33.62 3.99
C ASP A 244 -13.05 33.98 5.40
N THR A 245 -14.36 33.88 5.63
CA THR A 245 -15.03 34.40 6.84
C THR A 245 -15.81 33.30 7.56
N PHE A 246 -15.71 33.25 8.89
CA PHE A 246 -16.46 32.29 9.72
C PHE A 246 -17.98 32.35 9.46
N ASN A 247 -18.56 33.54 9.24
CA ASN A 247 -19.98 33.69 8.92
C ASN A 247 -20.37 32.94 7.64
N LYS A 248 -19.57 33.06 6.57
CA LYS A 248 -19.80 32.35 5.31
C LYS A 248 -19.67 30.82 5.48
N LEU A 249 -18.78 30.37 6.37
CA LEU A 249 -18.66 28.95 6.71
C LEU A 249 -19.89 28.46 7.48
N SER A 250 -20.35 29.22 8.48
CA SER A 250 -21.58 28.93 9.21
C SER A 250 -22.77 28.83 8.27
N ASP A 251 -22.91 29.81 7.37
CA ASP A 251 -23.97 29.85 6.36
C ASP A 251 -23.90 28.63 5.41
N LEU A 252 -22.70 28.22 4.99
CA LEU A 252 -22.49 27.03 4.18
C LEU A 252 -22.92 25.75 4.90
N ILE A 253 -22.53 25.58 6.17
CA ILE A 253 -22.88 24.39 6.96
C ILE A 253 -24.39 24.33 7.22
N ILE A 254 -25.04 25.47 7.49
CA ILE A 254 -26.49 25.56 7.64
C ILE A 254 -27.18 25.22 6.32
N THR A 255 -26.67 25.75 5.20
CA THR A 255 -27.16 25.44 3.85
C THR A 255 -27.01 23.95 3.53
N ASP A 256 -25.90 23.30 3.91
CA ASP A 256 -25.70 21.85 3.74
C ASP A 256 -26.76 21.04 4.50
N GLN A 257 -27.06 21.43 5.74
CA GLN A 257 -28.08 20.78 6.55
C GLN A 257 -29.47 20.95 5.96
N LEU A 258 -29.81 22.15 5.46
CA LEU A 258 -31.07 22.40 4.75
C LEU A 258 -31.16 21.53 3.50
N LYS A 259 -30.11 21.50 2.67
CA LYS A 259 -30.04 20.66 1.45
C LYS A 259 -30.24 19.17 1.72
N ARG A 260 -29.86 18.66 2.90
CA ARG A 260 -30.10 17.25 3.30
C ARG A 260 -31.54 16.98 3.71
N LYS A 261 -32.25 17.99 4.20
CA LYS A 261 -33.66 17.89 4.64
C LYS A 261 -34.64 18.16 3.51
N THR A 262 -34.17 18.75 2.41
CA THR A 262 -34.96 19.02 1.20
C THR A 262 -35.44 17.73 0.50
N PRO A 263 -36.72 17.64 0.11
CA PRO A 263 -37.25 16.55 -0.70
C PRO A 263 -36.59 16.43 -2.08
N PHE A 264 -36.53 15.21 -2.62
CA PHE A 264 -35.90 14.92 -3.92
C PHE A 264 -36.52 15.70 -5.10
N GLU A 265 -37.82 15.96 -5.04
CA GLU A 265 -38.61 16.67 -6.07
C GLU A 265 -38.10 18.11 -6.30
N PHE A 266 -37.70 18.80 -5.23
CA PHE A 266 -37.14 20.16 -5.31
C PHE A 266 -35.75 20.17 -5.94
N LYS A 267 -34.95 19.15 -5.62
CA LYS A 267 -33.58 18.99 -6.15
C LYS A 267 -33.57 18.77 -7.66
N GLU A 268 -34.59 18.09 -8.18
CA GLU A 268 -34.74 17.83 -9.62
C GLU A 268 -35.18 19.10 -10.37
N TYR A 269 -36.03 19.94 -9.75
CA TYR A 269 -36.49 21.19 -10.34
C TYR A 269 -35.40 22.28 -10.40
N TYR A 270 -34.53 22.36 -9.38
CA TYR A 270 -33.48 23.39 -9.29
C TYR A 270 -32.07 22.87 -9.61
N LEU A 271 -31.92 21.80 -10.38
CA LEU A 271 -30.65 21.08 -10.58
C LEU A 271 -29.46 21.99 -10.95
N ASP A 272 -29.69 23.02 -11.79
CA ASP A 272 -28.66 23.95 -12.27
C ASP A 272 -28.32 25.07 -11.27
N GLU A 273 -29.27 25.50 -10.44
CA GLU A 273 -29.09 26.56 -9.43
C GLU A 273 -28.65 25.99 -8.08
N TRP A 274 -28.96 24.71 -7.82
CA TRP A 274 -28.67 23.98 -6.59
C TRP A 274 -27.20 23.99 -6.19
N ALA A 275 -26.29 23.96 -7.18
CA ALA A 275 -24.84 23.98 -6.95
C ALA A 275 -24.30 25.38 -6.55
N ASN A 276 -25.04 26.44 -6.87
CA ASN A 276 -24.64 27.83 -6.61
C ASN A 276 -25.33 28.44 -5.38
N MET A 277 -26.36 27.78 -4.84
CA MET A 277 -27.04 28.19 -3.62
C MET A 277 -26.16 27.94 -2.38
N ASN A 278 -25.41 28.96 -1.98
CA ASN A 278 -24.56 28.94 -0.78
C ASN A 278 -25.14 29.81 0.36
N SER A 279 -26.28 30.47 0.13
CA SER A 279 -26.97 31.28 1.14
C SER A 279 -28.14 30.49 1.75
N PRO A 280 -28.17 30.29 3.07
CA PRO A 280 -29.21 29.52 3.74
C PRO A 280 -30.57 30.21 3.66
N VAL A 281 -30.59 31.55 3.64
CA VAL A 281 -31.82 32.34 3.54
C VAL A 281 -32.43 32.20 2.16
N GLN A 282 -31.62 32.34 1.10
CA GLN A 282 -32.11 32.19 -0.28
C GLN A 282 -32.62 30.77 -0.55
N LEU A 283 -31.97 29.76 0.03
CA LEU A 283 -32.43 28.38 -0.09
C LEU A 283 -33.76 28.16 0.65
N ALA A 284 -33.91 28.72 1.85
CA ALA A 284 -35.16 28.61 2.61
C ALA A 284 -36.33 29.31 1.91
N GLU A 285 -36.13 30.52 1.41
CA GLU A 285 -37.15 31.26 0.64
C GLU A 285 -37.59 30.48 -0.61
N LYS A 286 -36.64 29.88 -1.34
CA LYS A 286 -36.96 29.07 -2.52
C LYS A 286 -37.70 27.78 -2.17
N LEU A 287 -37.36 27.15 -1.04
CA LEU A 287 -38.07 25.97 -0.54
C LEU A 287 -39.51 26.30 -0.18
N GLU A 288 -39.74 27.43 0.50
CA GLU A 288 -41.09 27.91 0.83
C GLU A 288 -41.88 28.24 -0.45
N GLU A 289 -41.29 28.93 -1.43
CA GLU A 289 -41.92 29.20 -2.73
C GLU A 289 -42.34 27.92 -3.46
N PHE A 290 -41.52 26.86 -3.41
CA PHE A 290 -41.85 25.58 -4.04
C PHE A 290 -42.91 24.80 -3.27
N GLU A 291 -42.88 24.81 -1.94
CA GLU A 291 -43.94 24.21 -1.12
C GLU A 291 -45.29 24.90 -1.35
N ASP A 292 -45.29 26.22 -1.51
CA ASP A 292 -46.49 26.99 -1.82
C ASP A 292 -47.00 26.71 -3.24
N PHE A 293 -46.10 26.62 -4.23
CA PHE A 293 -46.47 26.18 -5.58
C PHE A 293 -47.04 24.76 -5.60
N LYS A 294 -46.47 23.85 -4.81
CA LYS A 294 -46.97 22.48 -4.67
C LYS A 294 -48.37 22.48 -4.06
N LYS A 295 -48.60 23.21 -2.97
CA LYS A 295 -49.92 23.36 -2.35
C LYS A 295 -50.95 23.95 -3.31
N ASP A 296 -50.58 24.96 -4.11
CA ASP A 296 -51.45 25.58 -5.12
C ASP A 296 -51.80 24.62 -6.26
N SER A 297 -50.85 23.77 -6.66
CA SER A 297 -51.10 22.74 -7.68
C SER A 297 -51.98 21.60 -7.15
N GLU A 298 -51.75 21.14 -5.91
CA GLU A 298 -52.54 20.11 -5.25
C GLU A 298 -53.97 20.59 -4.99
N THR A 299 -54.15 21.82 -4.50
CA THR A 299 -55.48 22.41 -4.36
C THR A 299 -56.18 22.55 -5.71
N LYS A 300 -55.52 23.05 -6.78
CA LYS A 300 -56.16 23.12 -8.11
C LYS A 300 -56.62 21.75 -8.65
N ILE A 301 -55.84 20.69 -8.40
CA ILE A 301 -56.21 19.32 -8.79
C ILE A 301 -57.39 18.82 -7.95
N GLU A 302 -57.42 19.13 -6.66
CA GLU A 302 -58.49 18.74 -5.74
C GLU A 302 -59.81 19.48 -6.04
N TRP A 303 -59.74 20.78 -6.33
CA TRP A 303 -60.88 21.58 -6.80
C TRP A 303 -61.43 21.08 -8.14
N SER A 304 -60.56 20.72 -9.09
CA SER A 304 -60.99 20.17 -10.38
C SER A 304 -61.69 18.82 -10.24
N LYS A 305 -61.19 17.94 -9.35
CA LYS A 305 -61.83 16.66 -9.01
C LYS A 305 -63.18 16.86 -8.31
N CYS A 306 -63.28 17.82 -7.39
CA CYS A 306 -64.55 18.16 -6.73
C CYS A 306 -65.58 18.71 -7.73
N GLU A 307 -65.16 19.56 -8.67
CA GLU A 307 -66.02 20.12 -9.71
C GLU A 307 -66.52 19.03 -10.68
N GLU A 308 -65.64 18.13 -11.12
CA GLU A 308 -66.02 16.98 -11.95
C GLU A 308 -67.02 16.06 -11.23
N THR A 309 -66.81 15.81 -9.93
CA THR A 309 -67.72 14.99 -9.12
C THR A 309 -69.08 15.68 -8.96
N ARG A 310 -69.09 17.00 -8.76
CA ARG A 310 -70.31 17.81 -8.61
C ARG A 310 -71.11 17.89 -9.93
N ILE A 311 -70.43 18.02 -11.06
CA ILE A 311 -71.03 17.96 -12.41
C ILE A 311 -71.64 16.58 -12.67
N GLN A 312 -70.97 15.49 -12.25
CA GLN A 312 -71.52 14.13 -12.40
C GLN A 312 -72.76 13.87 -11.53
N ILE A 313 -72.83 14.43 -10.32
CA ILE A 313 -73.99 14.30 -9.43
C ILE A 313 -75.19 15.06 -10.01
N HIS A 314 -75.02 16.33 -10.43
CA HIS A 314 -76.10 17.11 -11.03
C HIS A 314 -76.63 16.51 -12.36
N ARG A 315 -75.75 15.87 -13.14
CA ARG A 315 -76.14 15.18 -14.37
C ARG A 315 -77.00 13.93 -14.11
N LYS A 316 -76.84 13.27 -12.96
CA LYS A 316 -77.67 12.13 -12.53
C LYS A 316 -79.03 12.57 -11.98
N GLU A 317 -79.08 13.70 -11.27
CA GLU A 317 -80.33 14.25 -10.71
C GLU A 317 -81.25 14.85 -11.79
N SER A 318 -80.71 15.29 -12.92
CA SER A 318 -81.50 15.82 -14.05
C SER A 318 -82.05 14.74 -15.00
N GLN A 319 -81.80 13.45 -14.72
CA GLN A 319 -82.25 12.29 -15.49
C GLN A 319 -83.33 11.44 -14.78
N ILE A 320 -83.78 11.90 -13.60
CA ILE A 320 -84.93 11.39 -12.85
C ILE A 320 -86.03 12.44 -12.93
#